data_AF-A0AB73HDF0-F1
#
_entry.id   AF-A0AB73HDF0-F1
#
_cell.length_a   1.000
_cell.length_b   1.000
_cell.length_c   1.000
_cell.angle_alpha   90.00
_cell.angle_beta   90.00
_cell.angle_gamma   90.00
#
_symmetry.space_group_name_H-M   'P 1'
#
loop_
_entity.id
_entity.type
_entity.pdbx_description
1 polymer ?
#
loop_
_entity_poly.entity_id
_entity_poly.type
_entity_poly.pdbx_seq_one_letter_code
_entity_poly.pdbx_strand_id
1 'polypeptide(L)' 'MDDAFKANLATGYKIAIKDNLDSFEVPMTDAVINEFDIVNFFKSYNVDVSVELNWGTFTIEIL' A
#
# COMPACT_ATOMS: atom_id res chain seq x y z
N MET A 1 11.88 -2.80 -2.84
CA MET A 1 10.53 -2.96 -3.44
C MET A 1 10.62 -3.06 -4.96
N ASP A 2 10.04 -4.10 -5.56
CA ASP A 2 9.96 -4.29 -7.01
C ASP A 2 8.89 -3.39 -7.65
N ASP A 3 8.95 -3.20 -8.97
CA ASP A 3 8.06 -2.26 -9.68
C ASP A 3 6.62 -2.78 -9.82
N ALA A 4 6.40 -4.10 -9.81
CA ALA A 4 5.05 -4.66 -9.88
C ALA A 4 4.30 -4.38 -8.57
N PHE A 5 4.97 -4.51 -7.42
CA PHE A 5 4.37 -4.17 -6.14
C PHE A 5 4.04 -2.67 -6.02
N LYS A 6 4.93 -1.77 -6.48
CA LYS A 6 4.63 -0.32 -6.54
C LYS A 6 3.40 -0.02 -7.39
N ALA A 7 3.26 -0.70 -8.54
CA ALA A 7 2.10 -0.53 -9.41
C ALA A 7 0.80 -1.00 -8.73
N ASN A 8 0.85 -2.09 -7.95
CA ASN A 8 -0.29 -2.56 -7.16
C ASN A 8 -0.66 -1.55 -6.06
N LEU A 9 0.30 -0.98 -5.33
CA LEU A 9 0.05 0.06 -4.33
C LEU A 9 -0.64 1.29 -4.95
N ALA A 10 -0.09 1.79 -6.07
CA ALA A 10 -0.66 2.93 -6.77
C ALA A 10 -2.08 2.66 -7.29
N THR A 11 -2.34 1.44 -7.73
CA THR A 11 -3.67 1.03 -8.24
C THR A 11 -4.68 0.89 -7.11
N GLY A 12 -4.32 0.21 -6.03
CA GLY A 12 -5.16 0.07 -4.84
C GLY A 12 -5.55 1.42 -4.26
N TYR A 13 -4.59 2.33 -4.11
CA TYR A 13 -4.85 3.70 -3.65
C TYR A 13 -5.82 4.47 -4.56
N LYS A 14 -5.64 4.41 -5.88
CA LYS A 14 -6.55 5.08 -6.84
C LYS A 14 -7.99 4.56 -6.73
N ILE A 15 -8.15 3.26 -6.53
CA ILE A 15 -9.47 2.64 -6.34
C ILE A 15 -10.06 3.09 -5.01
N ALA A 16 -9.28 3.05 -3.92
CA ALA A 16 -9.72 3.48 -2.60
C ALA A 16 -10.23 4.92 -2.61
N ILE A 17 -9.49 5.85 -3.20
CA ILE A 17 -9.92 7.26 -3.34
C ILE A 17 -11.17 7.40 -4.20
N LYS A 18 -11.27 6.65 -5.31
CA LYS A 18 -12.45 6.69 -6.19
C LYS A 18 -13.72 6.22 -5.48
N ASP A 19 -13.58 5.19 -4.65
CA ASP A 19 -14.69 4.52 -3.98
C ASP A 19 -14.92 5.07 -2.54
N ASN A 20 -14.18 6.11 -2.13
CA ASN A 20 -14.18 6.70 -0.78
C ASN A 20 -13.94 5.66 0.33
N LEU A 21 -12.95 4.79 0.13
CA LEU A 21 -12.49 3.82 1.12
C LEU A 21 -11.30 4.38 1.90
N ASP A 22 -11.30 4.16 3.21
CA ASP A 22 -10.22 4.56 4.10
C ASP A 22 -9.10 3.50 4.16
N SER A 23 -9.28 2.34 3.52
CA SER A 23 -8.26 1.29 3.45
C SER A 23 -8.38 0.41 2.21
N PHE A 24 -7.29 -0.28 1.88
CA PHE A 24 -7.25 -1.29 0.82
C PHE A 24 -6.17 -2.34 1.08
N GLU A 25 -6.32 -3.52 0.47
CA GLU A 25 -5.37 -4.63 0.60
C GLU A 25 -4.45 -4.73 -0.63
N VAL A 26 -3.20 -5.10 -0.39
CA VAL A 26 -2.22 -5.41 -1.44
C VAL A 26 -1.60 -6.77 -1.18
N PRO A 27 -1.61 -7.70 -2.16
CA PRO A 27 -0.97 -8.99 -1.98
C PRO A 27 0.54 -8.83 -1.81
N MET A 28 1.11 -9.61 -0.89
CA MET A 28 2.56 -9.73 -0.76
C MET A 28 3.14 -10.32 -2.04
N THR A 29 4.33 -9.84 -2.41
CA THR A 29 5.14 -10.46 -3.46
C THR A 29 6.26 -11.29 -2.82
N ASP A 30 6.97 -12.07 -3.64
CA ASP A 30 8.16 -12.80 -3.20
C ASP A 30 9.31 -11.86 -2.79
N ALA A 31 9.20 -10.56 -3.05
CA ALA A 31 10.18 -9.58 -2.61
C ALA A 31 10.08 -9.35 -1.10
N VAL A 32 11.25 -9.23 -0.45
CA VAL A 32 11.29 -8.80 0.95
C VAL A 32 10.87 -7.32 1.01
N ILE A 33 9.65 -7.09 1.47
CA ILE A 33 9.04 -5.77 1.62
C ILE A 33 8.70 -5.59 3.09
N ASN A 34 9.12 -4.45 3.65
CA ASN A 34 8.74 -4.05 5.00
C ASN A 34 7.75 -2.88 4.94
N GLU A 35 7.09 -2.64 6.07
CA GLU A 35 6.16 -1.52 6.25
C GLU A 35 6.81 -0.16 5.90
N PHE A 36 8.07 0.04 6.27
CA PHE A 36 8.78 1.30 6.04
C PHE A 36 8.87 1.66 4.55
N ASP A 37 9.09 0.68 3.68
CA ASP A 37 9.13 0.90 2.23
C ASP A 37 7.77 1.36 1.70
N ILE A 38 6.67 0.78 2.21
CA ILE A 38 5.30 1.14 1.82
C ILE A 38 4.95 2.55 2.30
N VAL A 39 5.26 2.88 3.56
CA VAL A 39 5.04 4.22 4.12
C VAL A 39 5.82 5.26 3.33
N ASN A 40 7.09 5.00 3.00
CA ASN A 40 7.89 5.93 2.20
C ASN A 40 7.37 6.11 0.77
N PHE A 41 6.82 5.05 0.18
CA PHE A 41 6.17 5.15 -1.12
C PHE A 41 5.02 6.17 -1.06
N PHE A 42 4.11 6.08 -0.10
CA PHE A 42 2.98 7.01 0.04
C PHE A 42 3.37 8.42 0.48
N LYS A 43 4.41 8.55 1.32
CA LYS A 43 4.99 9.86 1.67
C LYS A 43 5.48 10.64 0.45
N SER A 44 5.97 9.97 -0.59
CA SER A 44 6.37 10.64 -1.83
C SER A 44 5.19 11.30 -2.58
N TYR A 45 3.96 10.90 -2.26
CA TYR A 45 2.71 11.48 -2.75
C TYR A 45 2.05 12.44 -1.74
N ASN A 46 2.70 12.77 -0.61
CA ASN A 46 2.12 13.49 0.52
C ASN A 46 0.86 12.81 1.09
N VAL A 47 0.84 11.48 1.10
CA VAL A 47 -0.23 10.68 1.70
C VAL A 47 0.33 10.00 2.93
N ASP A 48 -0.30 10.23 4.07
CA ASP A 48 0.01 9.50 5.30
C ASP A 48 -0.79 8.20 5.32
N VAL A 49 -0.11 7.11 5.66
CA VAL A 49 -0.71 5.77 5.73
C VAL A 49 -0.22 5.01 6.95
N SER A 50 -1.05 4.08 7.43
CA SER A 50 -0.68 3.00 8.34
C SER A 50 -0.68 1.67 7.59
N VAL A 51 0.17 0.73 7.97
CA VAL A 51 0.31 -0.56 7.30
C VAL A 51 0.18 -1.69 8.32
N GLU A 52 -0.78 -2.58 8.10
CA GLU A 52 -0.94 -3.80 8.88
C GLU A 52 -0.52 -5.03 8.07
N LEU A 53 0.24 -5.92 8.71
CA LEU A 53 0.69 -7.17 8.12
C LEU A 53 -0.35 -8.27 8.37
N ASN A 54 -0.97 -8.76 7.30
CA ASN A 54 -1.91 -9.87 7.33
C ASN A 54 -1.32 -11.12 6.64
N TRP A 55 -1.96 -12.28 6.79
CA TRP A 55 -1.45 -13.51 6.21
C TRP A 55 -1.56 -13.48 4.67
N GLY A 56 -0.46 -13.11 4.01
CA GLY A 56 -0.34 -13.02 2.55
C GLY A 56 -0.67 -11.65 1.95
N THR A 57 -1.05 -10.65 2.76
CA THR A 57 -1.43 -9.31 2.30
C THR A 57 -0.92 -8.23 3.25
N PHE A 58 -0.76 -7.01 2.73
CA PHE A 58 -0.65 -5.79 3.52
C PHE A 58 -1.99 -5.05 3.46
N THR A 59 -2.51 -4.63 4.60
CA THR A 59 -3.64 -3.70 4.67
C THR A 59 -3.08 -2.30 4.83
N ILE A 60 -3.43 -1.41 3.90
CA ILE A 60 -3.01 -0.02 3.90
C ILE A 60 -4.18 0.84 4.35
N GLU A 61 -4.05 1.54 5.46
CA GLU A 61 -5.02 2.51 5.94
C GLU A 61 -4.56 3.93 5.57
N ILE A 62 -5.46 4.76 5.05
CA ILE A 62 -5.20 6.15 4.64
C ILE A 62 -5.60 7.08 5.79
N LEU A 63 -4.74 8.03 6.16
CA LEU A 63 -4.90 8.93 7.32
C LEU A 63 -5.23 10.38 6.94
#